data_AF-A0A9E0NAM2-F1
#
_entry.id   AF-A0A9E0NAM2-F1
#
_cell.length_a   1.000
_cell.length_b   1.000
_cell.length_c   1.000
_cell.angle_alpha   90.00
_cell.angle_beta   90.00
_cell.angle_gamma   90.00
#
_symmetry.space_group_name_H-M   'P 1'
#
loop_
_entity.id
_entity.type
_entity.pdbx_description
1 polymer ?
#
loop_
_entity_poly.entity_id
_entity_poly.type
_entity_poly.pdbx_seq_one_letter_code
_entity_poly.pdbx_strand_id
1 'polypeptide(L)'
;MARSNLILGGVAALALAAAGWQYFENRSLRDRLSAQAEAAARAAADPWTPRGGGEAGADGSAGGGAGRVAGFTLPGGKVGSGPELTTKRESVMNRRARITDEIAAMFGRLDGETDEEYRARVMPMLQMALEKPRTMTANRRKQAEQVAGVSPEQSAKVDQALEKVYTDVVDYANTAITDGQISPYKRDVAGWLEFAGGLGAMLNDAQGKIGTILTPAQMKSMYEQGFEWGEYLGLSAPWEQLKPPPPRS
;
A
#
# COMPACT_ATOMS: atom_id res chain seq x y z
N MET A 1 -19.69 10.89 -15.69
CA MET A 1 -19.72 10.63 -14.24
C MET A 1 -18.46 9.87 -13.85
N ALA A 2 -17.89 10.23 -12.71
CA ALA A 2 -16.49 10.10 -12.37
C ALA A 2 -16.01 8.67 -12.06
N ARG A 3 -14.71 8.47 -12.31
CA ARG A 3 -13.90 7.31 -11.89
C ARG A 3 -13.86 7.23 -10.36
N SER A 4 -14.28 6.10 -9.79
CA SER A 4 -13.91 5.56 -8.48
C SER A 4 -14.75 4.31 -8.29
N ASN A 5 -14.13 3.16 -8.00
CA ASN A 5 -14.71 1.96 -7.36
C ASN A 5 -13.79 0.76 -7.63
N LEU A 6 -12.68 0.74 -6.91
CA LEU A 6 -11.88 -0.44 -6.61
C LEU A 6 -11.65 -0.39 -5.10
N ILE A 7 -11.41 -1.55 -4.46
CA ILE A 7 -11.13 -1.72 -3.02
C ILE A 7 -12.46 -1.84 -2.26
N LEU A 8 -12.78 -2.93 -1.58
CA LEU A 8 -12.03 -3.66 -0.56
C LEU A 8 -12.11 -5.17 -0.89
N GLY A 9 -11.57 -6.09 -0.08
CA GLY A 9 -11.51 -7.54 -0.36
C GLY A 9 -10.09 -8.04 -0.37
N GLY A 10 -9.21 -7.24 -0.98
CA GLY A 10 -7.87 -7.09 -0.48
C GLY A 10 -7.86 -6.22 0.77
N VAL A 11 -8.70 -6.34 1.81
CA VAL A 11 -8.53 -5.46 2.99
C VAL A 11 -7.40 -5.95 3.87
N ALA A 12 -7.27 -7.26 4.07
CA ALA A 12 -6.09 -7.80 4.73
C ALA A 12 -4.87 -7.68 3.82
N ALA A 13 -4.96 -8.06 2.54
CA ALA A 13 -3.85 -7.94 1.59
C ALA A 13 -3.49 -6.48 1.21
N LEU A 14 -4.45 -5.55 1.09
CA LEU A 14 -4.22 -4.10 0.90
C LEU A 14 -3.99 -3.38 2.22
N ALA A 15 -4.38 -3.87 3.39
CA ALA A 15 -3.92 -3.29 4.66
C ALA A 15 -2.50 -3.75 4.95
N LEU A 16 -2.11 -4.96 4.55
CA LEU A 16 -0.72 -5.42 4.58
C LEU A 16 0.11 -4.73 3.48
N ALA A 17 -0.44 -4.55 2.28
CA ALA A 17 0.21 -3.77 1.23
C ALA A 17 0.18 -2.26 1.54
N ALA A 18 -0.81 -1.73 2.26
CA ALA A 18 -0.85 -0.33 2.68
C ALA A 18 0.01 -0.10 3.91
N ALA A 19 0.05 -1.01 4.89
CA ALA A 19 1.00 -0.94 6.01
C ALA A 19 2.44 -1.11 5.51
N GLY A 20 2.67 -2.03 4.55
CA GLY A 20 3.91 -2.15 3.81
C GLY A 20 4.24 -0.88 3.02
N TRP A 21 3.31 -0.37 2.21
CA TRP A 21 3.47 0.88 1.44
C TRP A 21 3.77 2.07 2.34
N GLN A 22 3.08 2.21 3.48
CA GLN A 22 3.25 3.30 4.42
C GLN A 22 4.55 3.15 5.23
N TYR A 23 5.04 1.93 5.43
CA TYR A 23 6.39 1.64 5.91
C TYR A 23 7.46 2.02 4.86
N PHE A 24 7.27 1.70 3.58
CA PHE A 24 8.18 2.04 2.48
C PHE A 24 8.17 3.55 2.15
N GLU A 25 7.02 4.23 2.18
CA GLU A 25 6.93 5.68 2.03
C GLU A 25 7.66 6.38 3.18
N ASN A 26 7.46 5.94 4.42
CA ASN A 26 8.19 6.48 5.57
C ASN A 26 9.71 6.24 5.45
N ARG A 27 10.16 5.11 4.88
CA ARG A 27 11.57 4.87 4.58
C ARG A 27 12.08 5.79 3.48
N SER A 28 11.35 5.91 2.37
CA SER A 28 11.72 6.82 1.27
C SER A 28 11.69 8.29 1.67
N LEU A 29 10.81 8.69 2.60
CA LEU A 29 10.78 10.02 3.21
C LEU A 29 11.98 10.21 4.13
N ARG A 30 12.36 9.21 4.93
CA ARG A 30 13.60 9.24 5.73
C ARG A 30 14.84 9.34 4.85
N ASP A 31 14.91 8.58 3.76
CA ASP A 31 16.02 8.61 2.80
C ASP A 31 16.07 9.94 2.02
N ARG A 32 14.92 10.54 1.70
CA ARG A 32 14.84 11.89 1.11
C ARG A 32 15.20 12.98 2.11
N LEU A 33 14.77 12.86 3.37
CA LEU A 33 15.11 13.80 4.43
C LEU A 33 16.58 13.69 4.83
N SER A 34 17.17 12.49 4.84
CA SER A 34 18.60 12.31 5.05
C SER A 34 19.40 12.81 3.85
N ALA A 35 18.98 12.53 2.62
CA ALA A 35 19.61 13.09 1.41
C ALA A 35 19.48 14.62 1.36
N GLN A 36 18.36 15.20 1.79
CA GLN A 36 18.19 16.66 1.92
C GLN A 36 19.05 17.23 3.05
N ALA A 37 19.17 16.53 4.19
CA ALA A 37 20.05 16.93 5.28
C ALA A 37 21.53 16.88 4.86
N GLU A 38 21.94 15.85 4.11
CA GLU A 38 23.28 15.75 3.53
C GLU A 38 23.52 16.81 2.45
N ALA A 39 22.52 17.09 1.60
CA ALA A 39 22.62 18.16 0.59
C ALA A 39 22.69 19.54 1.26
N ALA A 40 21.92 19.77 2.33
CA ALA A 40 21.98 21.00 3.14
C ALA A 40 23.32 21.11 3.87
N ALA A 41 23.86 20.01 4.40
CA ALA A 41 25.19 19.97 5.01
C ALA A 41 26.30 20.25 3.99
N ARG A 42 26.19 19.74 2.75
CA ARG A 42 27.13 20.05 1.65
C ARG A 42 27.00 21.50 1.17
N ALA A 43 25.79 22.05 1.11
CA ALA A 43 25.56 23.45 0.78
C ALA A 43 26.04 24.41 1.88
N ALA A 44 25.99 23.99 3.15
CA ALA A 44 26.56 24.72 4.27
C ALA A 44 28.09 24.56 4.40
N ALA A 45 28.67 23.54 3.75
CA ALA A 45 30.10 23.25 3.80
C ALA A 45 30.96 24.07 2.81
N ASP A 46 30.36 24.95 1.99
CA ASP A 46 31.12 25.85 1.10
C ASP A 46 30.98 27.33 1.49
N PRO A 47 31.81 27.84 2.42
CA PRO A 47 31.81 29.24 2.80
C PRO A 47 32.56 30.18 1.83
N TRP A 48 33.03 29.71 0.65
CA TRP A 48 33.98 30.46 -0.19
C TRP A 48 33.66 30.57 -1.69
N THR A 49 32.38 30.60 -2.10
CA THR A 49 32.03 31.10 -3.44
C THR A 49 31.64 32.59 -3.41
N PRO A 50 32.46 33.50 -3.96
CA PRO A 50 32.16 34.94 -3.96
C PRO A 50 31.02 35.26 -4.93
N ARG A 51 29.94 35.84 -4.40
CA ARG A 51 28.83 36.42 -5.16
C ARG A 51 29.32 37.70 -5.83
N GLY A 52 29.76 37.58 -7.09
CA GLY A 52 30.22 38.73 -7.89
C GLY A 52 29.12 39.78 -8.06
N GLY A 53 29.43 41.01 -7.67
CA GLY A 53 28.60 42.19 -7.88
C GLY A 53 28.83 42.84 -9.24
N GLY A 54 27.84 43.62 -9.67
CA GLY A 54 27.91 44.59 -10.77
C GLY A 54 26.82 45.63 -10.56
N GLU A 55 27.25 46.86 -10.25
CA GLU A 55 26.46 48.02 -9.85
C GLU A 55 25.79 48.78 -11.01
N ALA A 56 25.02 49.81 -10.63
CA ALA A 56 24.40 50.91 -11.39
C ALA A 56 22.91 50.68 -11.74
N GLY A 57 21.96 51.56 -11.43
CA GLY A 57 21.97 52.91 -10.88
C GLY A 57 20.51 53.37 -10.72
N ALA A 58 20.32 54.47 -10.00
CA ALA A 58 19.03 55.00 -9.58
C ALA A 58 18.14 55.54 -10.72
N ASP A 59 16.88 55.81 -10.34
CA ASP A 59 15.91 56.75 -10.92
C ASP A 59 14.93 56.28 -12.03
N GLY A 60 13.64 56.34 -11.68
CA GLY A 60 12.65 57.17 -12.38
C GLY A 60 11.96 56.65 -13.64
N SER A 61 10.61 56.63 -13.56
CA SER A 61 9.67 56.98 -14.63
C SER A 61 9.17 55.90 -15.63
N ALA A 62 7.85 55.75 -15.63
CA ALA A 62 6.88 55.68 -16.74
C ALA A 62 7.15 54.86 -18.03
N GLY A 63 6.07 54.17 -18.45
CA GLY A 63 5.85 53.63 -19.82
C GLY A 63 6.14 52.13 -19.91
N GLY A 64 5.26 51.25 -20.37
CA GLY A 64 4.22 51.37 -21.38
C GLY A 64 4.55 50.39 -22.53
N GLY A 65 3.65 49.44 -22.82
CA GLY A 65 3.78 48.51 -23.95
C GLY A 65 3.30 47.10 -23.60
N ALA A 66 1.99 46.81 -23.58
CA ALA A 66 1.14 46.55 -24.75
C ALA A 66 1.37 45.17 -25.40
N GLY A 67 0.41 44.28 -25.16
CA GLY A 67 0.20 43.01 -25.86
C GLY A 67 -1.21 42.49 -25.57
N ARG A 68 -2.23 43.20 -26.08
CA ARG A 68 -3.65 42.77 -26.11
C ARG A 68 -3.96 42.11 -27.45
N VAL A 69 -4.62 40.95 -27.44
CA VAL A 69 -5.80 40.52 -28.23
C VAL A 69 -6.08 39.05 -27.86
N ALA A 70 -7.29 38.51 -27.69
CA ALA A 70 -8.69 38.90 -27.85
C ALA A 70 -9.48 38.03 -26.82
N GLY A 71 -10.59 38.43 -26.20
CA GLY A 71 -11.77 39.03 -26.79
C GLY A 71 -12.83 37.95 -27.07
N PHE A 72 -13.50 37.43 -26.03
CA PHE A 72 -14.83 36.81 -26.18
C PHE A 72 -15.69 37.18 -24.96
N THR A 73 -16.45 38.27 -25.11
CA THR A 73 -17.49 38.72 -24.18
C THR A 73 -18.83 38.31 -24.77
N LEU A 74 -19.55 37.40 -24.11
CA LEU A 74 -20.96 37.13 -24.42
C LEU A 74 -21.84 38.13 -23.64
N PRO A 75 -22.83 38.78 -24.29
CA PRO A 75 -23.76 39.68 -23.63
C PRO A 75 -24.97 38.91 -23.10
N GLY A 76 -25.41 39.27 -21.89
CA GLY A 76 -26.81 39.07 -21.45
C GLY A 76 -27.18 37.66 -21.03
N GLY A 77 -26.79 37.27 -19.81
CA GLY A 77 -27.39 36.14 -19.11
C GLY A 77 -27.52 36.48 -17.64
N LYS A 78 -28.75 36.49 -17.10
CA LYS A 78 -28.99 36.58 -15.66
C LYS A 78 -28.07 35.59 -14.96
N VAL A 79 -27.31 36.05 -13.97
CA VAL A 79 -26.56 35.20 -13.05
C VAL A 79 -27.60 34.44 -12.22
N GLY A 80 -28.12 33.36 -12.80
CA GLY A 80 -28.86 32.37 -12.05
C GLY A 80 -27.91 31.82 -11.01
N SER A 81 -28.33 31.88 -9.75
CA SER A 81 -27.69 31.19 -8.64
C SER A 81 -27.36 29.78 -9.12
N GLY A 82 -26.06 29.52 -9.35
CA GLY A 82 -25.59 28.17 -9.58
C GLY A 82 -26.07 27.28 -8.43
N PRO A 83 -26.27 25.97 -8.65
CA PRO A 83 -26.70 25.09 -7.58
C PRO A 83 -25.80 25.33 -6.39
N GLU A 84 -26.41 25.79 -5.30
CA GLU A 84 -25.73 25.97 -4.05
C GLU A 84 -25.18 24.59 -3.69
N LEU A 85 -23.88 24.40 -3.91
CA LEU A 85 -23.17 23.22 -3.44
C LEU A 85 -23.28 23.33 -1.93
N THR A 86 -24.36 22.76 -1.39
CA THR A 86 -24.54 22.53 0.03
C THR A 86 -23.41 21.59 0.41
N THR A 87 -22.26 22.18 0.70
CA THR A 87 -21.10 21.52 1.26
C THR A 87 -21.45 21.27 2.72
N LYS A 88 -22.46 20.43 2.96
CA LYS A 88 -22.51 19.64 4.19
C LYS A 88 -21.27 18.78 4.14
N ARG A 89 -20.15 19.35 4.62
CA ARG A 89 -18.94 18.60 4.93
C ARG A 89 -19.39 17.53 5.89
N GLU A 90 -19.48 16.32 5.37
CA GLU A 90 -19.69 15.13 6.17
C GLU A 90 -18.67 15.16 7.33
N SER A 91 -19.16 14.96 8.55
CA SER A 91 -18.26 14.87 9.71
C SER A 91 -17.32 13.68 9.52
N VAL A 92 -16.10 13.80 10.03
CA VAL A 92 -15.11 12.71 9.96
C VAL A 92 -15.67 11.41 10.56
N MET A 93 -16.51 11.51 11.59
CA MET A 93 -17.18 10.36 12.22
C MET A 93 -18.19 9.71 11.29
N ASN A 94 -19.06 10.48 10.62
CA ASN A 94 -20.05 9.95 9.69
C ASN A 94 -19.38 9.26 8.50
N ARG A 95 -18.29 9.85 8.00
CA ARG A 95 -17.49 9.26 6.93
C ARG A 95 -16.91 7.91 7.33
N ARG A 96 -16.39 7.81 8.56
CA ARG A 96 -15.81 6.57 9.09
C ARG A 96 -16.88 5.48 9.25
N ALA A 97 -18.06 5.84 9.75
CA ALA A 97 -19.18 4.92 9.88
C ALA A 97 -19.61 4.39 8.50
N ARG A 98 -19.83 5.29 7.53
CA ARG A 98 -20.20 4.90 6.16
C ARG A 98 -19.17 3.96 5.53
N ILE A 99 -17.88 4.28 5.62
CA ILE A 99 -16.82 3.40 5.09
C ILE A 99 -16.87 2.03 5.77
N THR A 100 -17.10 1.97 7.08
CA THR A 100 -17.21 0.70 7.79
C THR A 100 -18.41 -0.12 7.31
N ASP A 101 -19.56 0.52 7.10
CA ASP A 101 -20.76 -0.14 6.57
C ASP A 101 -20.58 -0.59 5.12
N GLU A 102 -19.91 0.20 4.27
CA GLU A 102 -19.54 -0.20 2.90
C GLU A 102 -18.61 -1.42 2.91
N ILE A 103 -17.64 -1.46 3.83
CA ILE A 103 -16.75 -2.61 4.01
C ILE A 103 -17.53 -3.83 4.49
N ALA A 104 -18.42 -3.65 5.46
CA ALA A 104 -19.29 -4.71 5.95
C ALA A 104 -20.20 -5.27 4.84
N ALA A 105 -20.73 -4.43 3.96
CA ALA A 105 -21.56 -4.88 2.83
C ALA A 105 -20.77 -5.73 1.82
N MET A 106 -19.48 -5.47 1.65
CA MET A 106 -18.65 -6.20 0.70
C MET A 106 -17.95 -7.43 1.31
N PHE A 107 -17.49 -7.35 2.56
CA PHE A 107 -16.64 -8.37 3.23
C PHE A 107 -17.24 -8.93 4.50
N GLY A 108 -18.33 -8.37 4.98
CA GLY A 108 -19.15 -9.01 6.00
C GLY A 108 -19.92 -10.18 5.40
N ARG A 109 -20.26 -11.11 6.29
CA ARG A 109 -21.25 -12.15 6.04
C ARG A 109 -22.64 -11.53 6.09
N LEU A 110 -23.44 -11.79 5.07
CA LEU A 110 -24.83 -11.35 5.02
C LEU A 110 -25.73 -12.24 5.88
N ASP A 111 -26.90 -11.74 6.26
CA ASP A 111 -27.85 -12.48 7.08
C ASP A 111 -28.30 -13.77 6.37
N GLY A 112 -28.10 -14.92 7.03
CA GLY A 112 -28.43 -16.23 6.49
C GLY A 112 -27.49 -16.75 5.39
N GLU A 113 -26.44 -16.00 5.03
CA GLU A 113 -25.48 -16.40 4.00
C GLU A 113 -24.66 -17.62 4.46
N THR A 114 -24.60 -18.66 3.63
CA THR A 114 -23.75 -19.83 3.84
C THR A 114 -22.26 -19.50 3.58
N ASP A 115 -21.36 -20.36 4.05
CA ASP A 115 -19.92 -20.16 3.83
C ASP A 115 -19.57 -20.22 2.33
N GLU A 116 -20.27 -21.08 1.58
CA GLU A 116 -20.14 -21.21 0.13
C GLU A 116 -20.62 -19.96 -0.61
N GLU A 117 -21.77 -19.41 -0.24
CA GLU A 117 -22.32 -18.19 -0.85
C GLU A 117 -21.41 -16.98 -0.59
N TYR A 118 -20.91 -16.84 0.65
CA TYR A 118 -19.94 -15.82 0.99
C TYR A 118 -18.68 -15.93 0.13
N ARG A 119 -18.12 -17.14 -0.01
CA ARG A 119 -16.94 -17.38 -0.84
C ARG A 119 -17.23 -17.07 -2.31
N ALA A 120 -18.36 -17.51 -2.84
CA ALA A 120 -18.74 -17.23 -4.23
C ALA A 120 -18.80 -15.72 -4.53
N ARG A 121 -19.22 -14.92 -3.54
CA ARG A 121 -19.29 -13.46 -3.65
C ARG A 121 -17.93 -12.77 -3.50
N VAL A 122 -17.13 -13.18 -2.52
CA VAL A 122 -15.88 -12.49 -2.15
C VAL A 122 -14.67 -12.96 -2.96
N MET A 123 -14.61 -14.25 -3.30
CA MET A 123 -13.44 -14.87 -3.92
C MET A 123 -13.02 -14.23 -5.25
N PRO A 124 -13.94 -13.90 -6.18
CA PRO A 124 -13.55 -13.28 -7.45
C PRO A 124 -12.83 -11.93 -7.24
N MET A 125 -13.25 -11.14 -6.26
CA MET A 125 -12.60 -9.87 -5.93
C MET A 125 -11.20 -10.09 -5.34
N LEU A 126 -11.06 -11.08 -4.45
CA LEU A 126 -9.77 -11.43 -3.85
C LEU A 126 -8.77 -11.92 -4.91
N GLN A 127 -9.21 -12.83 -5.78
CA GLN A 127 -8.39 -13.36 -6.87
C GLN A 127 -7.95 -12.26 -7.82
N MET A 128 -8.88 -11.39 -8.25
CA MET A 128 -8.58 -10.25 -9.11
C MET A 128 -7.58 -9.29 -8.46
N ALA A 129 -7.69 -9.06 -7.15
CA ALA A 129 -6.77 -8.20 -6.41
C ALA A 129 -5.36 -8.80 -6.30
N LEU A 130 -5.22 -10.13 -6.28
CA LEU A 130 -3.96 -10.82 -6.01
C LEU A 130 -3.25 -11.34 -7.27
N GLU A 131 -3.96 -11.59 -8.37
CA GLU A 131 -3.42 -12.25 -9.57
C GLU A 131 -2.18 -11.54 -10.13
N LYS A 132 -2.31 -10.24 -10.43
CA LYS A 132 -1.20 -9.47 -11.00
C LYS A 132 -0.05 -9.30 -10.01
N PRO A 133 -0.26 -8.89 -8.74
CA PRO A 133 0.81 -8.83 -7.75
C PRO A 133 1.56 -10.16 -7.58
N ARG A 134 0.84 -11.28 -7.46
CA ARG A 134 1.46 -12.62 -7.33
C ARG A 134 2.30 -12.98 -8.55
N THR A 135 1.79 -12.70 -9.74
CA THR A 135 2.55 -12.95 -10.98
C THR A 135 3.82 -12.11 -11.01
N MET A 136 3.73 -10.84 -10.64
CA MET A 136 4.88 -9.93 -10.59
C MET A 136 5.93 -10.39 -9.57
N THR A 137 5.53 -10.73 -8.35
CA THR A 137 6.48 -11.19 -7.32
C THR A 137 7.06 -12.57 -7.61
N ALA A 138 6.28 -13.48 -8.20
CA ALA A 138 6.80 -14.76 -8.68
C ALA A 138 7.87 -14.58 -9.77
N ASN A 139 7.66 -13.64 -10.70
CA ASN A 139 8.66 -13.32 -11.72
C ASN A 139 9.91 -12.67 -11.12
N ARG A 140 9.75 -11.74 -10.17
CA ARG A 140 10.88 -11.15 -9.43
C ARG A 140 11.68 -12.22 -8.68
N ARG A 141 11.00 -13.18 -8.03
CA ARG A 141 11.66 -14.31 -7.37
C ARG A 141 12.52 -15.09 -8.35
N LYS A 142 11.96 -15.52 -9.47
CA LYS A 142 12.68 -16.28 -10.51
C LYS A 142 13.92 -15.54 -11.01
N GLN A 143 13.79 -14.25 -11.28
CA GLN A 143 14.91 -13.41 -11.73
C GLN A 143 15.98 -13.27 -10.64
N ALA A 144 15.58 -13.02 -9.40
CA ALA A 144 16.48 -12.90 -8.27
C ALA A 144 17.21 -14.21 -7.98
N GLU A 145 16.51 -15.35 -8.03
CA GLU A 145 17.10 -16.69 -7.88
C GLU A 145 18.13 -16.97 -8.97
N GLN A 146 17.82 -16.63 -10.23
CA GLN A 146 18.75 -16.80 -11.35
C GLN A 146 20.03 -15.97 -11.17
N VAL A 147 19.90 -14.69 -10.77
CA VAL A 147 21.07 -13.81 -10.55
C VAL A 147 21.89 -14.24 -9.34
N ALA A 148 21.22 -14.66 -8.26
CA ALA A 148 21.88 -15.14 -7.05
C ALA A 148 22.50 -16.54 -7.23
N GLY A 149 22.25 -17.24 -8.34
CA GLY A 149 22.72 -18.60 -8.56
C GLY A 149 22.10 -19.59 -7.58
N VAL A 150 20.83 -19.41 -7.24
CA VAL A 150 20.06 -20.37 -6.43
C VAL A 150 19.81 -21.61 -7.27
N SER A 151 20.22 -22.79 -6.78
CA SER A 151 20.01 -24.03 -7.52
C SER A 151 18.54 -24.45 -7.50
N PRO A 152 18.08 -25.28 -8.46
CA PRO A 152 16.71 -25.82 -8.44
C PRO A 152 16.42 -26.59 -7.14
N GLU A 153 17.40 -27.30 -6.59
CA GLU A 153 17.27 -28.02 -5.32
C GLU A 153 17.09 -27.08 -4.12
N GLN A 154 17.81 -25.95 -4.10
CA GLN A 154 17.63 -24.93 -3.07
C GLN A 154 16.25 -24.26 -3.19
N SER A 155 15.84 -23.91 -4.41
CA SER A 155 14.52 -23.30 -4.66
C SER A 155 13.38 -24.23 -4.22
N ALA A 156 13.47 -25.53 -4.53
CA ALA A 156 12.50 -26.53 -4.08
C ALA A 156 12.48 -26.68 -2.54
N LYS A 157 13.64 -26.64 -1.87
CA LYS A 157 13.70 -26.65 -0.39
C LYS A 157 13.08 -25.39 0.21
N VAL A 158 13.26 -24.24 -0.42
CA VAL A 158 12.58 -23.00 -0.01
C VAL A 158 11.08 -23.20 -0.14
N ASP A 159 10.57 -23.67 -1.28
CA ASP A 159 9.13 -23.89 -1.49
C ASP A 159 8.54 -24.80 -0.40
N GLN A 160 9.20 -25.93 -0.11
CA GLN A 160 8.80 -26.84 0.95
C GLN A 160 8.77 -26.17 2.33
N ALA A 161 9.76 -25.33 2.64
CA ALA A 161 9.79 -24.58 3.91
C ALA A 161 8.64 -23.56 4.00
N LEU A 162 8.21 -23.00 2.86
CA LEU A 162 7.14 -22.02 2.79
C LEU A 162 5.75 -22.62 2.90
N GLU A 163 5.54 -23.87 2.47
CA GLU A 163 4.24 -24.56 2.62
C GLU A 163 3.73 -24.50 4.05
N LYS A 164 4.59 -24.84 5.03
CA LYS A 164 4.23 -24.76 6.45
C LYS A 164 3.95 -23.32 6.89
N VAL A 165 4.77 -22.36 6.46
CA VAL A 165 4.58 -20.94 6.79
C VAL A 165 3.23 -20.46 6.28
N TYR A 166 2.82 -20.86 5.09
CA TYR A 166 1.53 -20.49 4.52
C TYR A 166 0.35 -21.07 5.31
N THR A 167 0.45 -22.33 5.75
CA THR A 167 -0.55 -22.91 6.66
C THR A 167 -0.63 -22.13 7.96
N ASP A 168 0.51 -21.89 8.62
CA ASP A 168 0.58 -21.16 9.89
C ASP A 168 -0.02 -19.75 9.77
N VAL A 169 0.28 -19.04 8.67
CA VAL A 169 -0.24 -17.68 8.39
C VAL A 169 -1.75 -17.68 8.20
N VAL A 170 -2.29 -18.65 7.44
CA VAL A 170 -3.74 -18.74 7.20
C VAL A 170 -4.47 -19.12 8.48
N ASP A 171 -3.95 -20.06 9.26
CA ASP A 171 -4.55 -20.46 10.54
C ASP A 171 -4.55 -19.31 11.56
N TYR A 172 -3.46 -18.56 11.61
CA TYR A 172 -3.37 -17.35 12.41
C TYR A 172 -4.39 -16.28 11.98
N ALA A 173 -4.50 -16.01 10.68
CA ALA A 173 -5.48 -15.07 10.15
C ALA A 173 -6.93 -15.52 10.41
N ASN A 174 -7.22 -16.81 10.28
CA ASN A 174 -8.54 -17.37 10.60
C ASN A 174 -8.88 -17.22 12.09
N THR A 175 -7.90 -17.40 12.97
CA THR A 175 -8.05 -17.19 14.41
C THR A 175 -8.37 -15.72 14.69
N ALA A 176 -7.58 -14.79 14.14
CA ALA A 176 -7.79 -13.35 14.30
C ALA A 176 -9.15 -12.86 13.75
N ILE A 177 -9.64 -13.46 12.65
CA ILE A 177 -10.98 -13.20 12.11
C ILE A 177 -12.07 -13.71 13.08
N THR A 178 -11.89 -14.92 13.60
CA THR A 178 -12.84 -15.56 14.52
C THR A 178 -12.95 -14.80 15.83
N ASP A 179 -11.82 -14.36 16.38
CA ASP A 179 -11.73 -13.59 17.61
C ASP A 179 -12.17 -12.12 17.42
N GLY A 180 -12.44 -11.71 16.18
CA GLY A 180 -12.89 -10.36 15.84
C GLY A 180 -11.80 -9.29 15.93
N GLN A 181 -10.53 -9.68 16.03
CA GLN A 181 -9.37 -8.79 15.90
C GLN A 181 -9.30 -8.18 14.50
N ILE A 182 -9.67 -8.98 13.49
CA ILE A 182 -9.89 -8.54 12.11
C ILE A 182 -11.37 -8.69 11.80
N SER A 183 -12.09 -7.58 11.71
CA SER A 183 -13.52 -7.58 11.44
C SER A 183 -13.90 -6.58 10.36
N PRO A 184 -14.81 -6.93 9.43
CA PRO A 184 -15.37 -5.97 8.49
C PRO A 184 -16.46 -5.08 9.13
N TYR A 185 -17.00 -5.46 10.30
CA TYR A 185 -18.12 -4.76 10.93
C TYR A 185 -17.69 -3.64 11.87
N LYS A 186 -16.44 -3.69 12.35
CA LYS A 186 -15.90 -2.69 13.27
C LYS A 186 -14.44 -2.43 12.95
N ARG A 187 -14.03 -1.18 13.16
CA ARG A 187 -12.62 -0.80 13.08
C ARG A 187 -11.94 -1.06 14.43
N ASP A 188 -11.22 -2.16 14.54
CA ASP A 188 -10.39 -2.48 15.70
C ASP A 188 -8.91 -2.24 15.40
N VAL A 189 -8.43 -1.01 15.64
CA VAL A 189 -7.03 -0.66 15.32
C VAL A 189 -6.05 -1.46 16.18
N ALA A 190 -6.40 -1.75 17.44
CA ALA A 190 -5.54 -2.51 18.33
C ALA A 190 -5.41 -3.96 17.85
N GLY A 191 -6.55 -4.60 17.54
CA GLY A 191 -6.57 -5.95 16.96
C GLY A 191 -5.82 -6.04 15.62
N TRP A 192 -5.94 -5.02 14.77
CA TRP A 192 -5.17 -4.94 13.52
C TRP A 192 -3.66 -4.82 13.74
N LEU A 193 -3.22 -4.04 14.73
CA LEU A 193 -1.81 -3.89 15.07
C LEU A 193 -1.23 -5.16 15.68
N GLU A 194 -1.99 -5.83 16.54
CA GLU A 194 -1.62 -7.13 17.12
C GLU A 194 -1.51 -8.19 16.03
N PHE A 195 -2.50 -8.27 15.13
CA PHE A 195 -2.45 -9.15 13.97
C PHE A 195 -1.21 -8.88 13.10
N ALA A 196 -0.98 -7.62 12.72
CA ALA A 196 0.16 -7.25 11.89
C ALA A 196 1.51 -7.55 12.56
N GLY A 197 1.61 -7.35 13.87
CA GLY A 197 2.78 -7.70 14.67
C GLY A 197 3.05 -9.20 14.67
N GLY A 198 2.03 -10.01 14.93
CA GLY A 198 2.15 -11.48 14.91
C GLY A 198 2.49 -12.03 13.52
N LEU A 199 1.86 -11.48 12.46
CA LEU A 199 2.22 -11.84 11.09
C LEU A 199 3.67 -11.45 10.77
N GLY A 200 4.11 -10.27 11.20
CA GLY A 200 5.50 -9.83 11.05
C GLY A 200 6.49 -10.80 11.69
N ALA A 201 6.18 -11.32 12.88
CA ALA A 201 7.00 -12.33 13.54
C ALA A 201 7.05 -13.65 12.74
N MET A 202 5.91 -14.15 12.24
CA MET A 202 5.87 -15.36 11.41
C MET A 202 6.66 -15.21 10.10
N LEU A 203 6.58 -14.04 9.46
CA LEU A 203 7.34 -13.73 8.26
C LEU A 203 8.84 -13.62 8.54
N ASN A 204 9.23 -13.05 9.68
CA ASN A 204 10.62 -13.00 10.11
C ASN A 204 11.18 -14.41 10.38
N ASP A 205 10.40 -15.28 11.02
CA ASP A 205 10.77 -16.68 11.25
C ASP A 205 10.91 -17.44 9.93
N ALA A 206 10.03 -17.19 8.96
CA ALA A 206 10.13 -17.73 7.61
C ALA A 206 11.42 -17.29 6.91
N GLN A 207 11.78 -16.01 7.02
CA GLN A 207 13.05 -15.50 6.50
C GLN A 207 14.26 -16.16 7.17
N GLY A 208 14.17 -16.42 8.49
CA GLY A 208 15.17 -17.21 9.22
C GLY A 208 15.33 -18.62 8.65
N LYS A 209 14.23 -19.33 8.38
CA LYS A 209 14.25 -20.66 7.74
C LYS A 209 14.87 -20.61 6.35
N ILE A 210 14.51 -19.62 5.53
CA ILE A 210 15.10 -19.42 4.19
C ILE A 210 16.62 -19.21 4.31
N GLY A 211 17.07 -18.43 5.31
CA GLY A 211 18.50 -18.21 5.58
C GLY A 211 19.28 -19.47 6.01
N THR A 212 18.61 -20.58 6.36
CA THR A 212 19.25 -21.88 6.56
C THR A 212 19.46 -22.68 5.27
N ILE A 213 18.76 -22.28 4.19
CA ILE A 213 18.78 -22.95 2.87
C ILE A 213 19.65 -22.17 1.88
N LEU A 214 19.52 -20.84 1.90
CA LEU A 214 20.24 -19.92 1.04
C LEU A 214 21.43 -19.33 1.80
N THR A 215 22.55 -19.18 1.11
CA THR A 215 23.72 -18.52 1.70
C THR A 215 23.44 -17.03 1.93
N PRO A 216 24.13 -16.36 2.88
CA PRO A 216 24.00 -14.92 3.06
C PRO A 216 24.30 -14.12 1.79
N ALA A 217 25.23 -14.60 0.95
CA ALA A 217 25.56 -13.97 -0.33
C ALA A 217 24.41 -14.07 -1.34
N GLN A 218 23.76 -15.24 -1.43
CA GLN A 218 22.56 -15.42 -2.25
C GLN A 218 21.43 -14.51 -1.78
N MET A 219 21.14 -14.50 -0.47
CA MET A 219 20.12 -13.62 0.11
C MET A 219 20.39 -12.14 -0.19
N LYS A 220 21.63 -11.67 0.03
CA LYS A 220 22.05 -10.30 -0.29
C LYS A 220 21.86 -9.98 -1.77
N SER A 221 22.28 -10.89 -2.66
CA SER A 221 22.11 -10.73 -4.10
C SER A 221 20.64 -10.61 -4.50
N MET A 222 19.75 -11.38 -3.88
CA MET A 222 18.31 -11.29 -4.15
C MET A 222 17.75 -9.93 -3.70
N TYR A 223 18.13 -9.43 -2.52
CA TYR A 223 17.72 -8.10 -2.05
C TYR A 223 18.26 -6.96 -2.95
N GLU A 224 19.48 -7.09 -3.47
CA GLU A 224 20.05 -6.12 -4.41
C GLU A 224 19.30 -6.08 -5.75
N GLN A 225 18.59 -7.16 -6.12
CA GLN A 225 17.66 -7.18 -7.26
C GLN A 225 16.27 -6.61 -6.93
N GLY A 226 16.07 -6.12 -5.70
CA GLY A 226 14.79 -5.62 -5.21
C GLY A 226 13.76 -6.71 -4.92
N PHE A 227 14.20 -7.95 -4.72
CA PHE A 227 13.32 -9.03 -4.26
C PHE A 227 13.20 -9.02 -2.74
N GLU A 228 11.97 -8.94 -2.25
CA GLU A 228 11.65 -8.89 -0.83
C GLU A 228 10.86 -10.13 -0.41
N TRP A 229 11.43 -10.95 0.47
CA TRP A 229 10.78 -12.17 0.97
C TRP A 229 9.45 -11.88 1.67
N GLY A 230 9.36 -10.81 2.47
CA GLY A 230 8.12 -10.43 3.12
C GLY A 230 6.98 -10.09 2.14
N GLU A 231 7.30 -9.38 1.04
CA GLU A 231 6.34 -9.08 -0.03
C GLU A 231 5.89 -10.36 -0.74
N TYR A 232 6.85 -11.22 -1.09
CA TYR A 232 6.57 -12.50 -1.73
C TYR A 232 5.66 -13.36 -0.86
N LEU A 233 6.02 -13.58 0.41
CA LEU A 233 5.25 -14.40 1.34
C LEU A 233 3.85 -13.84 1.60
N GLY A 234 3.75 -12.52 1.81
CA GLY A 234 2.47 -11.86 2.04
C GLY A 234 1.53 -11.94 0.84
N LEU A 235 2.04 -11.93 -0.39
CA LEU A 235 1.21 -12.05 -1.59
C LEU A 235 0.94 -13.50 -1.99
N SER A 236 1.89 -14.41 -1.76
CA SER A 236 1.81 -15.81 -2.17
C SER A 236 1.06 -16.70 -1.19
N ALA A 237 0.80 -16.25 0.04
CA ALA A 237 -0.04 -16.99 0.97
C ALA A 237 -1.43 -17.31 0.35
N PRO A 238 -2.00 -18.50 0.64
CA PRO A 238 -3.24 -18.97 0.03
C PRO A 238 -4.46 -18.36 0.74
N TRP A 239 -4.60 -17.04 0.61
CA TRP A 239 -5.68 -16.25 1.21
C TRP A 239 -7.09 -16.73 0.82
N GLU A 240 -7.20 -17.49 -0.26
CA GLU A 240 -8.42 -18.16 -0.70
C GLU A 240 -8.94 -19.19 0.32
N GLN A 241 -8.07 -19.67 1.23
CA GLN A 241 -8.41 -20.61 2.28
C GLN A 241 -8.96 -19.93 3.55
N LEU A 242 -9.02 -18.59 3.58
CA LEU A 242 -9.61 -17.87 4.70
C LEU A 242 -11.07 -18.28 4.91
N LYS A 243 -11.46 -18.36 6.18
CA LYS A 243 -12.83 -18.60 6.61
C LYS A 243 -13.62 -17.29 6.56
N PRO A 244 -14.94 -17.35 6.27
CA PRO A 244 -15.80 -16.18 6.38
C PRO A 244 -15.74 -15.59 7.80
N PRO A 245 -15.86 -14.26 7.96
CA PRO A 245 -16.04 -13.68 9.28
C PRO A 245 -17.36 -14.18 9.91
N PRO A 246 -17.46 -14.20 11.25
CA PRO A 246 -18.72 -14.48 11.94
C PRO A 246 -19.84 -13.54 11.46
N PRO A 247 -21.14 -13.93 11.57
CA PRO A 247 -22.25 -13.01 11.31
C PRO A 247 -22.17 -11.76 12.20
N ARG A 248 -22.78 -10.65 11.75
CA ARG A 248 -22.90 -9.43 12.55
C ARG A 248 -23.80 -9.72 13.76
N SER A 249 -23.26 -9.55 14.97
CA SER A 249 -23.99 -9.63 16.25
C SER A 249 -24.69 -8.33 16.60
#